data_AF-K1Y097-F1
#
_entry.id   AF-K1Y097-F1
#
_cell.length_a   1.000
_cell.length_b   1.000
_cell.length_c   1.000
_cell.angle_alpha   90.00
_cell.angle_beta   90.00
_cell.angle_gamma   90.00
#
_symmetry.space_group_name_H-M   'P 1'
#
loop_
_entity.id
_entity.type
_entity.pdbx_description
1 polymer ?
#
loop_
_entity_poly.entity_id
_entity_poly.type
_entity_poly.pdbx_seq_one_letter_code
_entity_poly.pdbx_strand_id
1 'polypeptide(L)'
;MHTKKIVSKGLRIRGEHVPKVVKDACIRYAKWLRKHYVFFIRVPIYLKPTKYIKSINGELVSASFFAPYNKTVEPYIRVAVGHYCEDRKKKGRYKALAIILHSISHELVHYFQWGEKFESTERNVSRKASIMVNQYLEMVENP
;
A
#
# COMPACT_ATOMS: atom_id res chain seq x y z
N MET A 1 -24.04 24.90 -12.52
CA MET A 1 -23.71 23.50 -12.90
C MET A 1 -22.46 23.08 -12.15
N HIS A 2 -22.58 22.14 -11.22
CA HIS A 2 -21.43 21.57 -10.51
C HIS A 2 -20.72 20.59 -11.46
N THR A 3 -19.51 20.94 -11.90
CA THR A 3 -18.64 20.06 -12.67
C THR A 3 -18.36 18.80 -11.85
N LYS A 4 -18.90 17.65 -12.27
CA LYS A 4 -18.50 16.34 -11.72
C LYS A 4 -17.01 16.18 -11.93
N LYS A 5 -16.22 16.44 -10.89
CA LYS A 5 -14.78 16.22 -10.87
C LYS A 5 -14.56 14.73 -11.17
N ILE A 6 -13.99 14.42 -12.34
CA ILE A 6 -13.65 13.04 -12.69
C ILE A 6 -12.58 12.60 -11.69
N VAL A 7 -12.99 11.82 -10.70
CA VAL A 7 -12.06 11.22 -9.75
C VAL A 7 -11.29 10.17 -10.54
N SER A 8 -10.01 10.43 -10.81
CA SER A 8 -9.14 9.41 -11.41
C SER A 8 -9.23 8.12 -10.58
N LYS A 9 -9.22 6.95 -11.21
CA LYS A 9 -9.27 5.65 -10.52
C LYS A 9 -7.88 5.02 -10.44
N GLY A 10 -7.66 4.14 -9.46
CA GLY A 10 -6.46 3.31 -9.35
C GLY A 10 -5.43 3.77 -8.32
N LEU A 11 -4.23 3.18 -8.40
CA LEU A 11 -3.12 3.42 -7.48
C LEU A 11 -2.06 4.34 -8.07
N ARG A 12 -1.51 5.25 -7.25
CA ARG A 12 -0.36 6.08 -7.62
C ARG A 12 0.73 6.02 -6.55
N ILE A 13 1.85 5.41 -6.88
CA ILE A 13 3.05 5.43 -6.02
C ILE A 13 3.73 6.80 -6.11
N ARG A 14 4.03 7.39 -4.95
CA ARG A 14 4.83 8.61 -4.80
C ARG A 14 5.92 8.35 -3.77
N GLY A 15 7.11 8.91 -4.00
CA GLY A 15 8.25 8.72 -3.11
C GLY A 15 9.46 9.46 -3.63
N GLU A 16 10.03 10.29 -2.76
CA GLU A 16 11.26 11.05 -2.95
C GLU A 16 12.30 10.55 -1.95
N HIS A 17 13.57 10.54 -2.35
CA HIS A 17 14.69 10.03 -1.53
C HIS A 17 14.53 8.59 -1.03
N VAL A 18 13.69 7.79 -1.70
CA VAL A 18 13.52 6.35 -1.43
C VAL A 18 14.43 5.53 -2.34
N PRO A 19 14.97 4.38 -1.89
CA PRO A 19 15.78 3.52 -2.75
C PRO A 19 15.05 3.15 -4.05
N LYS A 20 15.71 3.33 -5.20
CA LYS A 20 15.10 3.08 -6.53
C LYS A 20 14.51 1.68 -6.65
N VAL A 21 15.22 0.66 -6.14
CA VAL A 21 14.76 -0.74 -6.14
C VAL A 21 13.43 -0.93 -5.40
N VAL A 22 13.22 -0.21 -4.29
CA VAL A 22 11.96 -0.24 -3.52
C VAL A 22 10.86 0.45 -4.31
N LYS A 23 11.13 1.65 -4.84
CA LYS A 23 10.16 2.42 -5.61
C LYS A 23 9.69 1.64 -6.85
N ASP A 24 10.62 1.05 -7.59
CA ASP A 24 10.32 0.26 -8.78
C ASP A 24 9.52 -1.01 -8.44
N ALA A 25 9.84 -1.69 -7.33
CA ALA A 25 9.07 -2.84 -6.85
C ALA A 25 7.63 -2.43 -6.50
N CYS A 26 7.45 -1.33 -5.78
CA CYS A 26 6.11 -0.81 -5.45
C CYS A 26 5.33 -0.39 -6.70
N ILE A 27 6.00 0.19 -7.71
CA ILE A 27 5.35 0.57 -8.98
C ILE A 27 4.91 -0.67 -9.76
N ARG A 28 5.74 -1.72 -9.84
CA ARG A 28 5.36 -2.99 -10.48
C ARG A 28 4.19 -3.64 -9.75
N TYR A 29 4.24 -3.67 -8.42
CA TYR A 29 3.14 -4.20 -7.62
C TYR A 29 1.85 -3.40 -7.82
N ALA A 30 1.90 -2.06 -7.81
CA ALA A 30 0.75 -1.22 -8.10
C ALA A 30 0.20 -1.37 -9.53
N LYS A 31 1.03 -1.72 -10.52
CA LYS A 31 0.56 -2.10 -11.86
C LYS A 31 -0.22 -3.42 -11.82
N TRP A 32 0.30 -4.43 -11.12
CA TRP A 32 -0.39 -5.71 -10.94
C TRP A 32 -1.72 -5.54 -10.20
N LEU A 33 -1.72 -4.83 -9.07
CA LEU A 33 -2.93 -4.55 -8.27
C LEU A 33 -4.03 -3.89 -9.11
N ARG A 34 -3.69 -2.91 -9.96
CA ARG A 34 -4.66 -2.23 -10.84
C ARG A 34 -5.31 -3.15 -11.88
N LYS A 35 -4.72 -4.30 -12.19
CA LYS A 35 -5.30 -5.30 -13.10
C LYS A 35 -6.21 -6.30 -12.37
N HIS A 36 -5.99 -6.51 -11.07
CA HIS A 36 -6.65 -7.58 -10.31
C HIS A 36 -7.69 -7.08 -9.29
N TYR A 37 -7.69 -5.77 -8.98
CA TYR A 37 -8.61 -5.17 -8.01
C TYR A 37 -9.29 -3.93 -8.58
N VAL A 38 -10.54 -3.70 -8.15
CA VAL A 38 -11.32 -2.52 -8.50
C VAL A 38 -11.06 -1.40 -7.50
N PHE A 39 -10.66 -0.23 -8.00
CA PHE A 39 -10.45 0.97 -7.17
C PHE A 39 -11.54 1.99 -7.45
N PHE A 40 -12.48 2.13 -6.52
CA PHE A 40 -13.60 3.08 -6.64
C PHE A 40 -13.15 4.54 -6.59
N ILE A 41 -12.11 4.82 -5.80
CA ILE A 41 -11.48 6.14 -5.62
C ILE A 41 -9.96 5.96 -5.76
N ARG A 42 -9.25 6.89 -6.43
CA ARG A 42 -7.78 6.82 -6.49
C ARG A 42 -7.19 6.85 -5.08
N VAL A 43 -6.17 6.01 -4.88
CA VAL A 43 -5.39 5.95 -3.64
C VAL A 43 -3.92 6.27 -3.95
N PRO A 44 -3.45 7.48 -3.62
CA PRO A 44 -2.03 7.78 -3.59
C PRO A 44 -1.35 7.02 -2.45
N ILE A 45 -0.23 6.36 -2.76
CA ILE A 45 0.62 5.67 -1.78
C ILE A 45 1.93 6.45 -1.69
N TYR A 46 2.19 7.05 -0.52
CA TYR A 46 3.39 7.82 -0.23
C TYR A 46 4.44 6.97 0.49
N LEU A 47 5.51 6.62 -0.22
CA LEU A 47 6.69 5.98 0.35
C LEU A 47 7.51 7.04 1.12
N LYS A 48 7.82 6.76 2.39
CA LYS A 48 8.55 7.64 3.28
C LYS A 48 9.93 7.05 3.60
N PRO A 49 11.04 7.79 3.43
CA PRO A 49 12.40 7.25 3.61
C PRO A 49 12.77 6.99 5.08
N THR A 50 11.81 7.04 6.00
CA THR A 50 11.98 6.79 7.44
C THR A 50 11.72 5.32 7.79
N LYS A 51 12.25 4.83 8.92
CA LYS A 51 12.00 3.46 9.39
C LYS A 51 10.56 3.22 9.82
N TYR A 52 9.96 4.26 10.40
CA TYR A 52 8.56 4.30 10.86
C TYR A 52 7.94 5.63 10.44
N ILE A 53 6.62 5.70 10.48
CA ILE A 53 5.84 6.94 10.36
C ILE A 53 5.02 7.16 11.62
N LYS A 54 4.74 8.41 11.96
CA LYS A 54 3.86 8.76 13.07
C LYS A 54 2.39 8.67 12.63
N SER A 55 1.60 7.87 13.35
CA SER A 55 0.14 7.80 13.18
C SER A 55 -0.52 9.07 13.73
N ILE A 56 -1.82 9.25 13.49
CA ILE A 56 -2.57 10.37 14.07
C ILE A 56 -2.64 10.30 15.60
N ASN A 57 -2.57 9.08 16.17
CA ASN A 57 -2.53 8.83 17.60
C ASN A 57 -1.11 8.97 18.18
N GLY A 58 -0.12 9.29 17.35
CA GLY A 58 1.26 9.49 17.77
C GLY A 58 2.13 8.23 17.79
N GLU A 59 1.58 7.07 17.44
CA GLU A 59 2.30 5.78 17.42
C GLU A 59 3.25 5.68 16.22
N LEU A 60 4.34 4.92 16.41
CA LEU A 60 5.28 4.61 15.33
C LEU A 60 4.83 3.34 14.61
N VAL A 61 4.42 3.50 13.34
CA VAL A 61 3.87 2.41 12.52
C VAL A 61 4.65 2.23 11.21
N SER A 62 4.53 1.05 10.60
CA SER A 62 5.16 0.74 9.30
C SER A 62 4.36 1.32 8.13
N ALA A 63 3.04 1.41 8.27
CA ALA A 63 2.14 2.04 7.31
C ALA A 63 0.91 2.62 7.99
N SER A 64 0.16 3.46 7.27
CA SER A 64 -1.12 3.99 7.72
C SER A 64 -2.00 4.34 6.53
N PHE A 65 -3.28 4.02 6.66
CA PHE A 65 -4.35 4.43 5.77
C PHE A 65 -5.13 5.62 6.35
N PHE A 66 -5.36 6.64 5.53
CA PHE A 66 -6.29 7.73 5.83
C PHE A 66 -7.57 7.55 5.02
N ALA A 67 -8.67 7.34 5.74
CA ALA A 67 -10.02 7.22 5.21
C ALA A 67 -10.83 8.48 5.54
N PRO A 68 -11.17 9.34 4.56
CA PRO A 68 -12.03 10.48 4.81
C PRO A 68 -13.49 10.03 5.02
N TYR A 69 -14.25 10.79 5.81
CA TYR A 69 -15.70 10.62 5.90
C TYR A 69 -16.38 10.96 4.56
N ASN A 70 -16.00 12.10 3.98
CA ASN A 70 -16.50 12.55 2.69
C ASN A 70 -15.76 11.81 1.55
N LYS A 71 -16.50 11.01 0.77
CA LYS A 71 -15.99 10.25 -0.39
C LYS A 71 -15.56 11.12 -1.58
N THR A 72 -15.79 12.44 -1.56
CA THR A 72 -15.23 13.37 -2.55
C THR A 72 -13.77 13.74 -2.26
N VAL A 73 -13.27 13.41 -1.07
CA VAL A 73 -11.87 13.59 -0.68
C VAL A 73 -11.12 12.29 -0.99
N GLU A 74 -9.93 12.41 -1.58
CA GLU A 74 -9.12 11.23 -1.87
C GLU A 74 -8.53 10.65 -0.58
N PRO A 75 -8.71 9.35 -0.32
CA PRO A 75 -7.96 8.66 0.71
C PRO A 75 -6.49 8.54 0.30
N TYR A 76 -5.61 8.26 1.25
CA TYR A 76 -4.21 7.99 0.93
C TYR A 76 -3.58 6.99 1.89
N ILE A 77 -2.48 6.39 1.45
CA ILE A 77 -1.67 5.48 2.25
C ILE A 77 -0.28 6.08 2.41
N ARG A 78 0.31 5.94 3.59
CA ARG A 78 1.73 6.26 3.85
C ARG A 78 2.44 4.98 4.27
N VAL A 79 3.62 4.72 3.72
CA VAL A 79 4.41 3.52 4.02
C VAL A 79 5.85 3.93 4.31
N ALA A 80 6.35 3.54 5.48
CA ALA A 80 7.75 3.66 5.84
C ALA A 80 8.58 2.66 5.02
N VAL A 81 9.70 3.10 4.43
CA VAL A 81 10.59 2.22 3.64
C VAL A 81 12.06 2.32 4.07
N GLY A 82 12.38 3.14 5.07
CA GLY A 82 13.74 3.33 5.56
C GLY A 82 14.34 2.09 6.24
N HIS A 83 13.51 1.10 6.61
CA HIS A 83 13.98 -0.18 7.13
C HIS A 83 14.53 -1.13 6.06
N TYR A 84 14.31 -0.84 4.76
CA TYR A 84 14.69 -1.70 3.64
C TYR A 84 16.16 -2.15 3.67
N CYS A 85 17.09 -1.22 3.90
CA CYS A 85 18.52 -1.53 3.85
C CYS A 85 18.93 -2.52 4.97
N GLU A 86 18.32 -2.42 6.14
CA GLU A 86 18.59 -3.31 7.26
C GLU A 86 17.93 -4.68 7.06
N ASP A 87 16.66 -4.71 6.66
CA ASP A 87 15.97 -5.96 6.35
C ASP A 87 16.63 -6.71 5.19
N ARG A 88 17.12 -5.99 4.17
CA ARG A 88 17.85 -6.60 3.06
C ARG A 88 19.10 -7.32 3.54
N LYS A 89 19.87 -6.72 4.45
CA LYS A 89 21.08 -7.33 5.02
C LYS A 89 20.74 -8.58 5.83
N LYS A 90 19.64 -8.56 6.59
CA LYS A 90 19.24 -9.66 7.49
C LYS A 90 18.53 -10.82 6.79
N LYS A 91 17.69 -10.52 5.79
CA LYS A 91 16.71 -11.47 5.22
C LYS A 91 16.84 -11.65 3.71
N GLY A 92 17.72 -10.88 3.07
CA GLY A 92 17.86 -10.84 1.62
C GLY A 92 16.87 -9.88 0.94
N ARG A 93 17.13 -9.60 -0.33
CA ARG A 93 16.40 -8.59 -1.12
C ARG A 93 14.90 -8.90 -1.25
N TYR A 94 14.54 -10.15 -1.55
CA TYR A 94 13.14 -10.52 -1.83
C TYR A 94 12.25 -10.38 -0.59
N LYS A 95 12.68 -10.96 0.54
CA LYS A 95 11.97 -10.85 1.81
C LYS A 95 11.83 -9.39 2.27
N ALA A 96 12.88 -8.58 2.11
CA ALA A 96 12.83 -7.16 2.46
C ALA A 96 11.83 -6.36 1.60
N LEU A 97 11.71 -6.68 0.31
CA LEU A 97 10.68 -6.08 -0.55
C LEU A 97 9.28 -6.59 -0.18
N ALA A 98 9.12 -7.88 0.08
CA ALA A 98 7.84 -8.48 0.45
C ALA A 98 7.24 -7.85 1.72
N ILE A 99 8.07 -7.50 2.71
CA ILE A 99 7.62 -6.77 3.92
C ILE A 99 6.96 -5.43 3.55
N ILE A 100 7.58 -4.66 2.65
CA ILE A 100 7.04 -3.36 2.20
C ILE A 100 5.76 -3.55 1.37
N LEU A 101 5.72 -4.56 0.50
CA LEU A 101 4.52 -4.87 -0.27
C LEU A 101 3.38 -5.32 0.64
N HIS A 102 3.68 -6.11 1.68
CA HIS A 102 2.69 -6.51 2.69
C HIS A 102 2.12 -5.30 3.44
N SER A 103 2.95 -4.34 3.83
CA SER A 103 2.48 -3.07 4.41
C SER A 103 1.55 -2.31 3.47
N ILE A 104 1.83 -2.26 2.17
CA ILE A 104 0.90 -1.68 1.20
C ILE A 104 -0.42 -2.46 1.17
N SER A 105 -0.37 -3.79 1.11
CA SER A 105 -1.56 -4.64 1.02
C SER A 105 -2.42 -4.59 2.27
N HIS A 106 -1.82 -4.51 3.45
CA HIS A 106 -2.54 -4.34 4.72
C HIS A 106 -3.44 -3.10 4.69
N GLU A 107 -2.85 -1.96 4.32
CA GLU A 107 -3.59 -0.70 4.22
C GLU A 107 -4.60 -0.70 3.06
N LEU A 108 -4.34 -1.45 1.98
CA LEU A 108 -5.31 -1.61 0.90
C LEU A 108 -6.52 -2.45 1.30
N VAL A 109 -6.34 -3.45 2.17
CA VAL A 109 -7.48 -4.19 2.72
C VAL A 109 -8.36 -3.26 3.57
N HIS A 110 -7.77 -2.37 4.37
CA HIS A 110 -8.52 -1.30 5.04
C HIS A 110 -9.23 -0.35 4.07
N TYR A 111 -8.60 -0.01 2.94
CA TYR A 111 -9.27 0.75 1.88
C TYR A 111 -10.50 0.03 1.33
N PHE A 112 -10.41 -1.27 1.06
CA PHE A 112 -11.55 -2.05 0.58
C PHE A 112 -12.65 -2.15 1.64
N GLN A 113 -12.31 -2.35 2.92
CA GLN A 113 -13.27 -2.28 4.04
C GLN A 113 -14.01 -0.95 4.07
N TRP A 114 -13.27 0.15 3.99
CA TRP A 114 -13.83 1.50 3.99
C TRP A 114 -14.70 1.80 2.75
N GLY A 115 -14.35 1.24 1.59
CA GLY A 115 -15.09 1.39 0.34
C GLY A 115 -16.39 0.58 0.30
N GLU A 116 -16.30 -0.69 0.67
CA GLU A 116 -17.38 -1.68 0.56
C GLU A 116 -18.24 -1.78 1.82
N LYS A 117 -17.90 -1.04 2.89
CA LYS A 117 -18.62 -1.02 4.18
C LYS A 117 -18.71 -2.40 4.84
N PHE A 118 -17.66 -3.21 4.75
CA PHE A 118 -17.54 -4.44 5.52
C PHE A 118 -16.47 -4.32 6.60
N GLU A 119 -16.67 -5.03 7.70
CA GLU A 119 -15.71 -5.13 8.80
C GLU A 119 -15.03 -6.49 8.80
N SER A 120 -13.79 -6.52 9.27
CA SER A 120 -12.99 -7.72 9.39
C SER A 120 -11.89 -7.46 10.43
N THR A 121 -11.49 -8.51 11.15
CA THR A 121 -10.47 -8.42 12.18
C THR A 121 -9.08 -8.11 11.60
N GLU A 122 -8.20 -7.49 12.38
CA GLU A 122 -6.79 -7.24 11.99
C GLU A 122 -6.05 -8.51 11.55
N ARG A 123 -6.37 -9.65 12.17
CA ARG A 123 -5.84 -10.96 11.76
C ARG A 123 -6.23 -11.32 10.33
N ASN A 124 -7.51 -11.11 9.98
CA ASN A 124 -8.01 -11.37 8.64
C ASN A 124 -7.52 -10.34 7.63
N VAL A 125 -7.33 -9.08 8.04
CA VAL A 125 -6.70 -8.04 7.23
C VAL A 125 -5.28 -8.47 6.85
N SER A 126 -4.48 -8.87 7.83
CA SER A 126 -3.10 -9.36 7.63
C SER A 126 -3.07 -10.60 6.74
N ARG A 127 -4.00 -11.55 6.94
CA ARG A 127 -4.11 -12.75 6.09
C ARG A 127 -4.42 -12.40 4.64
N LYS A 128 -5.38 -11.50 4.40
CA LYS A 128 -5.72 -11.03 3.05
C LYS A 128 -4.52 -10.32 2.40
N ALA A 129 -3.83 -9.46 3.15
CA ALA A 129 -2.62 -8.79 2.68
C ALA A 129 -1.53 -9.79 2.25
N SER A 130 -1.30 -10.84 3.04
CA SER A 130 -0.38 -11.93 2.68
C SER A 130 -0.79 -12.64 1.41
N ILE A 131 -2.08 -12.96 1.23
CA ILE A 131 -2.60 -13.58 -0.01
C ILE A 131 -2.32 -12.68 -1.22
N MET A 132 -2.59 -11.37 -1.12
CA MET A 132 -2.35 -10.42 -2.21
C MET A 132 -0.87 -10.35 -2.62
N VAL A 133 0.06 -10.48 -1.66
CA VAL A 133 1.50 -10.48 -1.95
C VAL A 133 1.90 -11.82 -2.57
N ASN A 134 1.45 -12.94 -2.01
CA ASN A 134 1.78 -14.28 -2.51
C ASN A 134 1.31 -14.48 -3.96
N GLN A 135 0.07 -14.08 -4.29
CA GLN A 135 -0.46 -14.15 -5.66
C GLN A 135 0.38 -13.35 -6.66
N TYR A 136 0.89 -12.19 -6.25
CA TYR A 136 1.80 -11.42 -7.08
C TYR A 136 3.17 -12.09 -7.25
N LEU A 137 3.71 -12.66 -6.17
CA LEU A 137 5.01 -13.33 -6.21
C LEU A 137 4.94 -14.60 -7.07
N GLU A 138 3.89 -15.41 -6.95
CA GLU A 138 3.64 -16.60 -7.77
C GLU A 138 3.64 -16.26 -9.27
N MET A 139 3.03 -15.13 -9.66
CA MET A 139 3.03 -14.65 -11.06
C MET A 139 4.41 -14.15 -11.51
N VAL A 140 5.18 -13.52 -10.63
CA VAL A 140 6.52 -13.01 -10.98
C VAL A 140 7.53 -14.16 -11.10
N GLU A 141 7.37 -15.21 -10.30
CA GLU A 141 8.20 -16.42 -10.33
C GLU A 141 7.82 -17.35 -11.49
N ASN A 142 6.59 -17.27 -12.00
CA ASN A 142 6.07 -18.07 -13.13
C ASN A 142 5.46 -17.14 -14.21
N PRO A 143 6.30 -16.44 -15.01
CA PRO A 143 5.86 -15.39 -15.94
C PRO A 143 5.05 -15.89 -17.14
#